data_AF-A0A919WRU0-F1
#
_entry.id   AF-A0A919WRU0-F1
#
_cell.length_a   1.000
_cell.length_b   1.000
_cell.length_c   1.000
_cell.angle_alpha   90.00
_cell.angle_beta   90.00
_cell.angle_gamma   90.00
#
_symmetry.space_group_name_H-M   'P 1'
#
loop_
_entity.id
_entity.type
_entity.pdbx_description
1 polymer ?
#
loop_
_entity_poly.entity_id
_entity_poly.type
_entity_poly.pdbx_seq_one_letter_code
_entity_poly.pdbx_strand_id
1 'polypeptide(L)'
;MIKVNKVHYSYDSTKILNGLNLLESDPIILGLWGRNGTGKTTLMKLLAGHLKPDQGEITLFGFNPYNRNQTSDHLCYMQEEHPFSVIWKVKDALRFSDYYNPNFDMNFAKELLTDFNLHENKHVTKLSKGLKSALQFIIQLRKSIKRRYMPKAFQQRCLGFKMFKKSTND
;
A
#
# COMPACT_ATOMS: atom_id res chain seq x y z
N MET A 1 -1.58 -1.49 15.33
CA MET A 1 -2.74 -2.38 15.60
C MET A 1 -3.69 -2.37 14.42
N ILE A 2 -4.00 -3.55 13.90
CA ILE A 2 -4.99 -3.87 12.87
C ILE A 2 -6.07 -4.70 13.56
N LYS A 3 -7.34 -4.31 13.43
CA LYS A 3 -8.49 -5.05 13.94
C LYS A 3 -9.56 -5.13 12.87
N VAL A 4 -10.01 -6.34 12.58
CA VAL A 4 -11.09 -6.67 11.65
C VAL A 4 -12.02 -7.59 12.44
N ASN A 5 -13.28 -7.19 12.60
CA ASN A 5 -14.24 -7.89 13.43
C ASN A 5 -15.49 -8.23 12.61
N LYS A 6 -15.70 -9.53 12.36
CA LYS A 6 -16.84 -10.10 11.61
C LYS A 6 -17.12 -9.34 10.32
N VAL A 7 -16.09 -9.07 9.53
CA VAL A 7 -16.25 -8.30 8.29
C VAL A 7 -16.86 -9.15 7.19
N HIS A 8 -17.95 -8.65 6.63
CA HIS A 8 -18.59 -9.19 5.43
C HIS A 8 -18.49 -8.17 4.30
N TYR A 9 -18.27 -8.66 3.08
CA TYR A 9 -18.24 -7.84 1.89
C TYR A 9 -18.63 -8.65 0.65
N SER A 10 -19.41 -8.04 -0.22
CA SER A 10 -19.90 -8.63 -1.47
C SER A 10 -19.70 -7.66 -2.64
N TYR A 11 -19.40 -8.19 -3.83
CA TYR A 11 -19.59 -7.45 -5.08
C TYR A 11 -20.93 -7.88 -5.66
N ASP A 12 -21.87 -6.95 -5.77
CA ASP A 12 -23.26 -7.23 -6.14
C ASP A 12 -23.83 -8.37 -5.28
N SER A 13 -24.24 -9.47 -5.89
CA SER A 13 -24.74 -10.67 -5.21
C SER A 13 -23.64 -11.66 -4.80
N THR A 14 -22.39 -11.43 -5.20
CA THR A 14 -21.29 -12.37 -4.96
C THR A 14 -20.58 -12.05 -3.66
N LYS A 15 -20.74 -12.93 -2.66
CA LYS A 15 -20.08 -12.81 -1.37
C LYS A 15 -18.59 -13.08 -1.48
N ILE A 16 -17.77 -12.10 -1.09
CA ILE A 16 -16.30 -12.18 -1.15
C ILE A 16 -15.70 -12.46 0.22
N LEU A 17 -16.14 -11.74 1.25
CA LEU A 17 -15.74 -11.95 2.63
C LEU A 17 -16.96 -12.34 3.47
N ASN A 18 -16.78 -13.35 4.32
CA ASN A 18 -17.84 -13.90 5.15
C ASN A 18 -17.42 -13.98 6.62
N GLY A 19 -17.58 -12.89 7.35
CA GLY A 19 -17.36 -12.85 8.80
C GLY A 19 -15.88 -12.92 9.18
N LEU A 20 -15.01 -12.28 8.39
CA LEU A 20 -13.57 -12.30 8.61
C LEU A 20 -13.21 -11.63 9.94
N ASN A 21 -12.35 -12.29 10.72
CA ASN A 21 -11.73 -11.74 11.92
C ASN A 21 -10.20 -11.71 11.74
N LEU A 22 -9.58 -10.61 12.13
CA LEU A 22 -8.12 -10.44 12.17
C LEU A 22 -7.80 -9.47 13.29
N LEU A 23 -6.89 -9.85 14.18
CA LEU A 23 -6.37 -8.96 15.21
C LEU A 23 -4.85 -9.08 15.21
N GLU A 24 -4.18 -7.96 14.98
CA GLU A 24 -2.73 -7.89 15.02
C GLU A 24 -2.28 -6.59 15.70
N SER A 25 -1.57 -6.71 16.81
CA SER A 25 -1.05 -5.56 17.57
C SER A 25 0.38 -5.21 17.18
N ASP A 26 1.16 -6.19 16.73
CA ASP A 26 2.60 -6.10 16.60
C ASP A 26 3.05 -5.69 15.18
N PRO A 27 4.24 -5.08 15.05
CA PRO A 27 4.82 -4.76 13.75
C PRO A 27 5.36 -6.04 13.09
N ILE A 28 4.48 -6.75 12.39
CA ILE A 28 4.80 -7.98 11.66
C ILE A 28 4.71 -7.82 10.14
N ILE A 29 5.32 -8.76 9.42
CA ILE A 29 5.05 -8.95 8.00
C ILE A 29 3.92 -9.96 7.87
N LEU A 30 2.71 -9.48 7.55
CA LEU A 30 1.55 -10.33 7.32
C LEU A 30 1.40 -10.67 5.84
N GLY A 31 1.47 -11.96 5.50
CA GLY A 31 1.21 -12.45 4.15
C GLY A 31 -0.24 -12.88 3.97
N LEU A 32 -0.92 -12.37 2.93
CA LEU A 32 -2.25 -12.85 2.53
C LEU A 32 -2.11 -13.88 1.41
N TRP A 33 -2.64 -15.09 1.61
CA TRP A 33 -2.52 -16.18 0.64
C TRP A 33 -3.89 -16.80 0.27
N GLY A 34 -3.93 -17.54 -0.85
CA GLY A 34 -5.10 -18.27 -1.35
C GLY A 34 -5.21 -18.25 -2.89
N ARG A 35 -6.25 -18.85 -3.46
CA ARG A 35 -6.51 -18.81 -4.91
C ARG A 35 -6.86 -17.39 -5.39
N ASN A 36 -6.78 -17.13 -6.70
CA ASN A 36 -7.36 -15.91 -7.28
C ASN A 36 -8.87 -15.88 -7.00
N GLY A 37 -9.41 -14.69 -6.74
CA GLY A 37 -10.84 -14.52 -6.39
C GLY A 37 -11.20 -14.75 -4.92
N THR A 38 -10.28 -15.20 -4.06
CA THR A 38 -10.54 -15.43 -2.61
C THR A 38 -10.66 -14.15 -1.76
N GLY A 39 -10.69 -12.97 -2.38
CA GLY A 39 -10.90 -11.72 -1.64
C GLY A 39 -9.65 -11.06 -1.04
N LYS A 40 -8.43 -11.51 -1.34
CA LYS A 40 -7.18 -10.86 -0.88
C LYS A 40 -7.12 -9.38 -1.22
N THR A 41 -7.26 -9.05 -2.51
CA THR A 41 -7.25 -7.66 -2.98
C THR A 41 -8.42 -6.87 -2.38
N THR A 42 -9.57 -7.52 -2.17
CA THR A 42 -10.73 -6.91 -1.53
C THR A 42 -10.44 -6.56 -0.07
N LEU A 43 -9.82 -7.46 0.71
CA LEU A 43 -9.38 -7.18 2.07
C LEU A 43 -8.39 -6.02 2.10
N MET A 44 -7.41 -6.01 1.19
CA MET A 44 -6.46 -4.89 1.11
C MET A 44 -7.16 -3.56 0.80
N LYS A 45 -8.14 -3.53 -0.11
CA LYS A 45 -8.93 -2.33 -0.41
C LYS A 45 -9.79 -1.86 0.77
N LEU A 46 -10.38 -2.79 1.52
CA LEU A 46 -11.13 -2.50 2.74
C LEU A 46 -10.23 -1.91 3.84
N LEU A 47 -9.04 -2.49 4.05
CA LEU A 47 -8.04 -1.95 4.97
C LEU A 47 -7.53 -0.57 4.51
N ALA A 48 -7.37 -0.37 3.20
CA ALA A 48 -7.03 0.93 2.62
C ALA A 48 -8.16 1.96 2.68
N GLY A 49 -9.35 1.59 3.14
CA GLY A 49 -10.50 2.50 3.21
C GLY A 49 -11.15 2.81 1.86
N HIS A 50 -10.73 2.13 0.79
CA HIS A 50 -11.29 2.30 -0.56
C HIS A 50 -12.67 1.64 -0.71
N LEU A 51 -12.98 0.69 0.16
CA LEU A 51 -14.26 0.00 0.21
C LEU A 51 -14.84 0.14 1.63
N LYS A 52 -16.17 0.17 1.72
CA LYS A 52 -16.89 0.05 2.98
C LYS A 52 -17.30 -1.41 3.18
N PRO A 53 -17.10 -2.02 4.36
CA PRO A 53 -17.67 -3.34 4.64
C PRO A 53 -19.21 -3.28 4.63
N ASP A 54 -19.86 -4.36 4.20
CA ASP A 54 -21.33 -4.48 4.27
C ASP A 54 -21.79 -4.64 5.73
N GLN A 55 -21.01 -5.41 6.50
CA GLN A 55 -21.22 -5.65 7.93
C GLN A 55 -19.87 -5.83 8.63
N GLY A 56 -19.87 -5.66 9.95
CA GLY A 56 -18.66 -5.73 10.78
C GLY A 56 -17.89 -4.41 10.82
N GLU A 57 -16.70 -4.45 11.42
CA GLU A 57 -15.90 -3.25 11.65
C GLU A 57 -14.42 -3.49 11.35
N ILE A 58 -13.76 -2.46 10.81
CA ILE A 58 -12.31 -2.39 10.63
C ILE A 58 -11.77 -1.20 11.40
N THR A 59 -10.70 -1.43 12.15
CA THR A 59 -9.94 -0.41 12.87
C THR A 59 -8.46 -0.57 12.56
N LEU A 60 -7.84 0.47 12.00
CA LEU A 60 -6.40 0.59 11.78
C LEU A 60 -5.85 1.70 12.65
N PHE A 61 -4.88 1.38 13.49
CA PHE A 61 -4.23 2.34 14.39
C PHE A 61 -5.22 3.12 15.28
N GLY A 62 -6.35 2.49 15.64
CA GLY A 62 -7.42 3.13 16.42
C GLY A 62 -8.47 3.89 15.60
N PHE A 63 -8.33 3.95 14.27
CA PHE A 63 -9.24 4.68 13.38
C PHE A 63 -9.98 3.74 12.42
N ASN A 64 -11.23 4.07 12.07
CA ASN A 64 -11.90 3.42 10.96
C ASN A 64 -11.27 3.91 9.64
N PRO A 65 -10.79 3.01 8.76
CA PRO A 65 -10.11 3.39 7.52
C PRO A 65 -11.06 4.01 6.47
N TYR A 66 -12.35 3.67 6.50
CA TYR A 66 -13.29 4.14 5.49
C TYR A 66 -13.62 5.63 5.67
N ASN A 67 -13.45 6.40 4.60
CA ASN A 67 -13.79 7.83 4.53
C ASN A 67 -13.14 8.70 5.63
N ARG A 68 -11.94 8.31 6.12
CA ARG A 68 -11.17 9.09 7.09
C ARG A 68 -9.73 9.31 6.64
N ASN A 69 -9.35 10.58 6.54
CA ASN A 69 -7.98 10.98 6.15
C ASN A 69 -6.93 10.56 7.19
N GLN A 70 -7.31 10.38 8.46
CA GLN A 70 -6.39 10.04 9.56
C GLN A 70 -5.68 8.69 9.37
N THR A 71 -6.32 7.70 8.75
CA THR A 71 -5.68 6.40 8.50
C THR A 71 -4.60 6.51 7.44
N SER A 72 -4.73 7.44 6.48
CA SER A 72 -3.74 7.64 5.43
C SER A 72 -2.39 8.12 5.96
N ASP A 73 -2.35 8.71 7.17
CA ASP A 73 -1.10 9.12 7.82
C ASP A 73 -0.25 7.95 8.33
N HIS A 74 -0.83 6.76 8.41
CA HIS A 74 -0.19 5.56 8.96
C HIS A 74 -0.16 4.38 7.99
N LEU A 75 -0.70 4.54 6.77
CA LEU A 75 -0.87 3.47 5.80
C LEU A 75 -0.25 3.86 4.44
N CYS A 76 0.60 2.98 3.91
CA CYS A 76 1.02 3.00 2.52
C CYS A 76 0.28 1.89 1.77
N TYR A 77 -0.42 2.23 0.69
CA TYR A 77 -1.22 1.28 -0.09
C TYR A 77 -0.75 1.25 -1.54
N MET A 78 -0.08 0.18 -1.92
CA MET A 78 0.40 -0.03 -3.28
C MET A 78 -0.56 -0.93 -4.05
N GLN A 79 -0.92 -0.50 -5.24
CA GLN A 79 -1.72 -1.28 -6.19
C GLN A 79 -0.81 -1.90 -7.25
N GLU A 80 -1.26 -3.00 -7.87
CA GLU A 80 -0.52 -3.61 -8.98
C GLU A 80 -0.49 -2.70 -10.22
N GLU A 81 -1.59 -2.00 -10.48
CA GLU A 81 -1.66 -0.96 -11.49
C GLU A 81 -1.17 0.37 -10.92
N HIS A 82 -0.36 1.07 -11.71
CA HIS A 82 0.22 2.34 -11.32
C HIS A 82 -0.66 3.49 -11.82
N PRO A 83 -1.28 4.29 -10.92
CA PRO A 83 -2.24 5.32 -11.30
C PRO A 83 -1.57 6.62 -11.77
N PHE A 84 -0.43 6.52 -12.46
CA PHE A 84 0.27 7.70 -12.95
C PHE A 84 -0.37 8.22 -14.22
N SER A 85 -0.60 9.52 -14.29
CA SER A 85 -1.01 10.16 -15.53
C SER A 85 0.04 9.95 -16.61
N VAL A 86 -0.42 9.63 -17.81
CA VAL A 86 0.46 9.34 -18.95
C VAL A 86 1.29 10.53 -19.39
N ILE A 87 0.99 11.75 -18.94
CA ILE A 87 1.73 12.98 -19.29
C ILE A 87 2.76 13.39 -18.21
N TRP A 88 2.84 12.67 -17.09
CA TRP A 88 3.69 13.08 -15.97
C TRP A 88 5.15 12.70 -16.15
N LYS A 89 6.04 13.56 -15.67
CA LYS A 89 7.41 13.21 -15.30
C LYS A 89 7.46 12.81 -13.83
N VAL A 90 8.55 12.17 -13.41
CA VAL A 90 8.79 11.78 -12.01
C VAL A 90 8.61 12.97 -11.06
N LYS A 91 9.14 14.15 -11.41
CA LYS A 91 8.96 15.37 -10.60
C LYS A 91 7.51 15.82 -10.45
N ASP A 92 6.66 15.57 -11.45
CA ASP A 92 5.25 15.96 -11.40
C ASP A 92 4.51 15.04 -10.41
N ALA A 93 4.86 13.76 -10.38
CA ALA A 93 4.37 12.82 -9.38
C ALA A 93 4.80 13.19 -7.95
N LEU A 94 6.05 13.66 -7.76
CA LEU A 94 6.52 14.17 -6.47
C LEU A 94 5.76 15.42 -6.03
N ARG A 95 5.59 16.41 -6.93
CA ARG A 95 4.83 17.63 -6.66
C ARG A 95 3.38 17.34 -6.31
N PHE A 96 2.76 16.39 -7.03
CA PHE A 96 1.42 15.94 -6.72
C PHE A 96 1.35 15.35 -5.31
N SER A 97 2.31 14.50 -4.93
CA SER A 97 2.34 13.96 -3.57
C SER A 97 2.49 15.04 -2.51
N ASP A 98 3.45 15.95 -2.69
CA ASP A 98 3.69 17.07 -1.76
C ASP A 98 2.43 17.93 -1.54
N TYR A 99 1.63 18.12 -2.59
CA TYR A 99 0.37 18.86 -2.51
C TYR A 99 -0.76 18.11 -1.78
N TYR A 100 -0.94 16.81 -2.03
CA TYR A 100 -2.05 16.02 -1.47
C TYR A 100 -1.74 15.38 -0.11
N ASN A 101 -0.47 15.31 0.26
CA ASN A 101 0.01 14.69 1.49
C ASN A 101 0.80 15.72 2.30
N PRO A 102 0.16 16.41 3.27
CA PRO A 102 0.82 17.44 4.10
C PRO A 102 2.05 16.93 4.87
N ASN A 103 2.14 15.60 5.05
CA ASN A 103 3.24 14.94 5.75
C ASN A 103 4.26 14.33 4.77
N PHE A 104 4.24 14.66 3.49
CA PHE A 104 5.20 14.14 2.51
C PHE A 104 6.65 14.51 2.89
N ASP A 105 7.56 13.54 2.82
CA ASP A 105 8.99 13.76 3.07
C ASP A 105 9.74 13.93 1.75
N MET A 106 9.69 15.15 1.18
CA MET A 106 10.35 15.47 -0.09
C MET A 106 11.87 15.21 -0.06
N ASN A 107 12.52 15.42 1.08
CA ASN A 107 13.95 15.19 1.20
C ASN A 107 14.27 13.70 1.10
N PHE A 108 13.54 12.87 1.86
CA PHE A 108 13.71 11.42 1.79
C PHE A 108 13.27 10.84 0.44
N ALA A 109 12.24 11.42 -0.19
CA ALA A 109 11.84 11.04 -1.54
C ALA A 109 12.98 11.25 -2.55
N LYS A 110 13.72 12.37 -2.45
CA LYS A 110 14.89 12.64 -3.29
C LYS A 110 16.05 11.69 -3.01
N GLU A 111 16.32 11.37 -1.75
CA GLU A 111 17.31 10.34 -1.37
C GLU A 111 16.98 9.00 -2.06
N LEU A 112 15.72 8.57 -2.01
CA LEU A 112 15.30 7.33 -2.66
C LEU A 112 15.34 7.41 -4.19
N LEU A 113 15.03 8.56 -4.80
CA LEU A 113 15.23 8.74 -6.24
C LEU A 113 16.69 8.49 -6.63
N THR A 114 17.65 8.96 -5.83
CA THR A 114 19.07 8.68 -6.03
C THR A 114 19.37 7.20 -5.87
N ASP A 115 18.89 6.55 -4.81
CA ASP A 115 19.11 5.11 -4.56
C ASP A 115 18.57 4.22 -5.69
N PHE A 116 17.41 4.57 -6.26
CA PHE A 116 16.80 3.85 -7.39
C PHE A 116 17.35 4.28 -8.76
N ASN A 117 18.29 5.23 -8.81
CA ASN A 117 18.78 5.85 -10.05
C ASN A 117 17.63 6.35 -10.95
N LEU A 118 16.65 7.03 -10.35
CA LEU A 118 15.43 7.49 -10.99
C LEU A 118 15.47 9.01 -11.21
N HIS A 119 15.65 9.42 -12.46
CA HIS A 119 15.75 10.84 -12.81
C HIS A 119 14.40 11.57 -12.81
N GLU A 120 14.34 12.70 -12.12
CA GLU A 120 13.15 13.57 -11.99
C GLU A 120 12.52 14.02 -13.32
N ASN A 121 13.33 14.18 -14.37
CA ASN A 121 12.86 14.62 -15.70
C ASN A 121 12.39 13.48 -16.60
N LYS A 122 12.56 12.21 -16.17
CA LYS A 122 12.13 11.05 -16.93
C LYS A 122 10.61 10.96 -16.90
N HIS A 123 10.04 10.63 -18.05
CA HIS A 123 8.60 10.45 -18.19
C HIS A 123 8.15 9.13 -17.55
N VAL A 124 7.03 9.13 -16.81
CA VAL A 124 6.57 7.95 -16.06
C VAL A 124 6.29 6.75 -16.96
N THR A 125 5.85 7.00 -18.20
CA THR A 125 5.58 5.94 -19.19
C THR A 125 6.84 5.20 -19.65
N LYS A 126 8.03 5.83 -19.52
CA LYS A 126 9.33 5.25 -19.88
C LYS A 126 10.00 4.50 -18.73
N LEU A 127 9.31 4.34 -17.60
CA LEU A 127 9.78 3.56 -16.46
C LEU A 127 9.43 2.08 -16.64
N SER A 128 10.34 1.19 -16.19
CA SER A 128 10.04 -0.24 -16.08
C SER A 128 8.96 -0.48 -15.01
N LYS A 129 8.31 -1.65 -15.01
CA LYS A 129 7.34 -2.02 -13.95
C LYS A 129 7.94 -1.84 -12.55
N GLY A 130 9.19 -2.28 -12.34
CA GLY A 130 9.90 -2.10 -11.08
C GLY A 130 10.12 -0.63 -10.68
N LEU A 131 10.54 0.22 -11.63
CA LEU A 131 10.72 1.65 -11.36
C LEU A 131 9.40 2.39 -11.11
N LYS A 132 8.30 1.95 -11.75
CA LYS A 132 6.96 2.47 -11.43
C LYS A 132 6.51 2.06 -10.03
N SER A 133 6.76 0.82 -9.62
CA SER A 133 6.53 0.38 -8.23
C SER A 133 7.36 1.18 -7.23
N ALA A 134 8.65 1.42 -7.52
CA ALA A 134 9.51 2.25 -6.69
C ALA A 134 8.99 3.69 -6.59
N LEU A 135 8.62 4.30 -7.71
CA LEU A 135 8.01 5.64 -7.72
C LEU A 135 6.72 5.68 -6.91
N GLN A 136 5.84 4.67 -7.07
CA GLN A 136 4.57 4.57 -6.34
C GLN A 136 4.80 4.47 -4.83
N PHE A 137 5.85 3.79 -4.41
CA PHE A 137 6.26 3.74 -3.02
C PHE A 137 6.77 5.11 -2.55
N ILE A 138 7.67 5.74 -3.30
CA ILE A 138 8.27 7.03 -2.98
C ILE A 138 7.20 8.10 -2.78
N ILE A 139 6.22 8.21 -3.69
CA ILE A 139 5.15 9.21 -3.61
C ILE A 139 4.16 8.97 -2.45
N GLN A 140 4.24 7.86 -1.73
CA GLN A 140 3.36 7.58 -0.58
C GLN A 140 4.07 7.77 0.76
N LEU A 141 5.34 8.16 0.75
CA LEU A 141 6.10 8.33 1.99
C LEU A 141 5.60 9.51 2.80
N ARG A 142 5.48 9.28 4.10
CA ARG A 142 5.09 10.30 5.08
C ARG A 142 6.15 10.37 6.17
N LYS A 143 6.39 11.56 6.70
CA LYS A 143 7.29 11.81 7.84
C LYS A 143 6.91 11.00 9.08
N SER A 144 5.63 10.64 9.21
CA SER A 144 5.09 9.78 10.28
C SER A 144 5.51 8.31 10.17
N ILE A 145 5.92 7.84 8.98
CA ILE A 145 6.32 6.44 8.78
C ILE A 145 7.75 6.28 9.31
N LYS A 146 7.86 5.54 10.42
CA LYS A 146 9.15 5.23 11.05
C LYS A 146 10.04 4.45 10.06
N ARG A 147 11.12 5.09 9.61
CA ARG A 147 12.13 4.54 8.67
C ARG A 147 12.64 3.14 9.06
N ARG A 148 12.67 2.83 10.36
CA ARG A 148 13.07 1.52 10.92
C ARG A 148 12.25 0.32 10.46
N TYR A 149 10.99 0.52 10.03
CA TYR A 149 10.10 -0.57 9.59
C TYR A 149 10.06 -0.74 8.06
N MET A 150 10.87 0.02 7.31
CA MET A 150 10.99 -0.20 5.87
C MET A 150 11.78 -1.50 5.63
N PRO A 151 11.26 -2.46 4.85
CA PRO A 151 11.98 -3.69 4.56
C PRO A 151 13.32 -3.37 3.90
N LYS A 152 14.43 -3.88 4.44
CA LYS A 152 15.76 -3.80 3.80
C LYS A 152 15.75 -4.34 2.35
N ALA A 153 14.79 -5.21 2.02
CA ALA A 153 14.54 -5.71 0.66
C ALA A 153 14.21 -4.61 -0.37
N PHE A 154 13.80 -3.40 0.03
CA PHE A 154 13.64 -2.26 -0.89
C PHE A 154 14.99 -1.59 -1.26
N GLN A 155 16.04 -1.76 -0.45
CA GLN A 155 17.37 -1.17 -0.67
C GLN A 155 18.29 -2.03 -1.55
N GLN A 156 17.95 -3.30 -1.83
CA GLN A 156 18.70 -4.15 -2.75
C GLN A 156 17.90 -4.40 -4.02
N ARG A 157 18.43 -3.90 -5.16
CA ARG A 157 18.04 -4.15 -6.57
C ARG A 157 16.80 -5.06 -6.73
N CYS A 158 15.66 -4.44 -7.01
CA CYS A 158 14.36 -5.09 -7.15
C CYS A 158 14.33 -6.17 -8.25
N LEU A 159 14.65 -7.42 -7.88
CA LEU A 159 13.96 -8.58 -8.44
C LEU A 159 12.59 -8.64 -7.75
N GLY A 160 11.53 -8.75 -8.54
CA GLY A 160 10.15 -8.51 -8.12
C GLY A 160 9.78 -9.12 -6.78
N PHE A 161 8.93 -8.41 -6.04
CA PHE A 161 8.27 -8.91 -4.83
C PHE A 161 7.49 -10.20 -5.17
N LYS A 162 8.18 -11.34 -5.07
CA LYS A 162 7.59 -12.67 -4.92
C LYS A 162 7.60 -12.95 -3.42
N MET A 163 6.41 -13.02 -2.84
CA MET A 163 6.20 -13.60 -1.50
C MET A 163 6.82 -15.00 -1.44
N PHE A 164 7.83 -15.20 -0.61
CA PHE A 164 8.40 -16.51 -0.35
C PHE A 164 7.83 -17.12 0.94
N LYS A 165 7.11 -18.22 0.71
CA LYS A 165 6.86 -19.45 1.49
C LYS A 165 7.49 -19.59 2.88
N LYS A 166 6.67 -19.97 3.87
CA LYS A 166 6.97 -21.09 4.77
C LYS A 166 5.69 -21.90 5.01
N SER A 167 5.80 -23.18 4.68
CA SER A 167 4.80 -24.22 4.88
C SER A 167 4.67 -24.52 6.36
N THR A 168 3.46 -24.48 6.90
CA THR A 168 3.10 -25.36 8.00
C THR A 168 1.89 -26.13 7.53
N ASN A 169 2.12 -27.43 7.33
CA ASN A 169 1.07 -28.42 7.24
C ASN A 169 0.19 -28.27 8.48
N ASP A 170 -1.12 -28.25 8.27
CA ASP A 170 -2.12 -29.05 8.97
C ASP A 170 -3.36 -29.13 8.08
#